data_AF-A0A1H2HHE3-F1
#
_entry.id   AF-A0A1H2HHE3-F1
#
_cell.length_a   1.000
_cell.length_b   1.000
_cell.length_c   1.000
_cell.angle_alpha   90.00
_cell.angle_beta   90.00
_cell.angle_gamma   90.00
#
_symmetry.space_group_name_H-M   'P 1'
#
loop_
_entity.id
_entity.type
_entity.pdbx_description
1 polymer ?
#
loop_
_entity_poly.entity_id
_entity_poly.type
_entity_poly.pdbx_seq_one_letter_code
_entity_poly.pdbx_strand_id
1 'polypeptide(L)' 'MFSRSTSLHFAAADTPPQLTAAVGELREVVELLDDGGDIDTLTEVVFAALHGLAPLRHGGRLRLDHDADRIRMFVRQFAA' A
#
# COMPACT_ATOMS: atom_id res chain seq x y z
N MET A 1 9.99 -13.94 -5.22
CA MET A 1 9.83 -13.27 -3.91
C MET A 1 11.23 -12.95 -3.45
N PHE A 2 11.66 -11.69 -3.59
CA PHE A 2 12.92 -11.23 -3.03
C PHE A 2 12.58 -10.22 -1.95
N SER A 3 11.95 -10.67 -0.86
CA SER A 3 12.12 -9.97 0.40
C SER A 3 13.45 -10.49 0.94
N ARG A 4 14.46 -9.63 0.95
CA ARG A 4 15.52 -9.83 1.94
C ARG A 4 14.81 -9.76 3.28
N SER A 5 14.90 -10.80 4.11
CA SER A 5 14.29 -10.78 5.44
C SER A 5 14.83 -9.57 6.17
N THR A 6 13.95 -8.61 6.45
CA THR A 6 14.28 -7.49 7.32
C THR A 6 14.01 -7.92 8.75
N SER A 7 14.91 -7.57 9.67
CA SER A 7 14.68 -7.75 11.11
C SER A 7 13.87 -6.59 11.70
N LEU A 8 13.36 -5.68 10.86
CA LEU A 8 12.54 -4.56 11.30
C LEU A 8 11.15 -5.08 11.70
N HIS A 9 10.78 -4.84 12.95
CA HIS A 9 9.42 -5.02 13.41
C HIS A 9 8.54 -3.90 12.85
N PHE A 10 7.39 -4.29 12.32
CA PHE A 10 6.35 -3.37 11.87
C PHE A 10 5.25 -3.29 12.92
N ALA A 11 4.64 -2.11 13.05
CA ALA A 11 3.58 -1.84 14.04
C ALA A 11 3.97 -2.22 15.49
N ALA A 12 5.24 -2.02 15.84
CA ALA A 12 5.79 -2.32 17.16
C ALA A 12 6.40 -1.06 17.79
N ALA A 13 6.60 -1.09 19.11
CA ALA A 13 7.15 0.05 19.84
C ALA A 13 8.56 0.47 19.37
N ASP A 14 9.31 -0.45 18.78
CA ASP A 14 10.66 -0.24 18.25
C ASP A 14 10.70 0.02 16.73
N THR A 15 9.55 0.21 16.08
CA THR A 15 9.50 0.57 14.66
C THR A 15 10.23 1.91 14.43
N PRO A 16 11.23 1.96 13.52
CA PRO A 16 11.93 3.21 13.21
C PRO A 16 10.97 4.34 12.80
N PRO A 17 11.22 5.58 13.27
CA PRO A 17 10.31 6.71 13.03
C PRO A 17 10.11 7.01 11.53
N GLN A 18 11.10 6.69 10.68
CA GLN A 18 10.99 6.86 9.23
C GLN A 18 9.95 5.93 8.60
N LEU A 19 9.78 4.70 9.14
CA LEU A 19 8.74 3.78 8.66
C LEU A 19 7.37 4.28 9.07
N THR A 20 7.20 4.74 10.31
CA THR A 20 5.95 5.33 10.79
C THR A 20 5.59 6.57 9.99
N ALA A 21 6.56 7.46 9.72
CA ALA A 21 6.33 8.64 8.91
C ALA A 21 5.86 8.29 7.47
N ALA A 22 6.52 7.33 6.81
CA ALA A 22 6.14 6.91 5.47
C ALA A 22 4.74 6.31 5.39
N VAL A 23 4.31 5.56 6.42
CA VAL A 23 2.93 5.06 6.51
C VAL A 23 1.95 6.20 6.82
N GLY A 24 2.36 7.17 7.65
CA GLY A 24 1.58 8.37 7.95
C GLY A 24 1.20 9.17 6.70
N GLU A 25 2.14 9.38 5.78
CA GLU A 25 1.88 10.04 4.49
C GLU A 25 0.79 9.32 3.67
N LEU A 26 0.78 7.98 3.69
CA LEU A 26 -0.26 7.21 3.00
C LEU A 26 -1.61 7.35 3.71
N ARG A 27 -1.59 7.31 5.04
CA ARG A 27 -2.78 7.45 5.87
C ARG A 27 -3.46 8.80 5.64
N GLU A 28 -2.70 9.89 5.54
CA GLU A 28 -3.23 11.23 5.26
C GLU A 28 -4.01 11.27 3.94
N VAL A 29 -3.54 10.58 2.90
CA VAL A 29 -4.26 10.48 1.63
C VAL A 29 -5.53 9.64 1.77
N VAL A 30 -5.46 8.55 2.52
CA VAL A 30 -6.60 7.64 2.73
C VAL A 30 -7.71 8.31 3.55
N GLU A 31 -7.36 9.13 4.53
CA GLU A 31 -8.30 9.92 5.33
C GLU A 31 -9.15 10.89 4.48
N LEU A 32 -8.65 11.31 3.30
CA LEU A 32 -9.43 12.12 2.36
C LEU A 32 -10.49 11.31 1.59
N LEU A 33 -10.41 9.98 1.60
CA LEU A 33 -11.27 9.09 0.82
C LEU A 33 -12.48 8.58 1.61
N ASP A 34 -12.40 8.59 2.94
CA ASP A 34 -13.45 8.05 3.82
C ASP A 34 -13.56 8.89 5.10
N ASP A 35 -14.78 9.35 5.41
CA ASP A 35 -15.06 10.22 6.56
C ASP A 35 -15.95 9.44 7.55
N GLY A 36 -15.37 8.41 8.17
CA GLY A 36 -16.04 7.66 9.25
C GLY A 36 -15.75 6.18 9.37
N GLY A 37 -15.01 5.57 8.44
CA GLY A 37 -14.55 4.18 8.57
C GLY A 37 -13.23 4.03 9.32
N ASP A 38 -12.74 2.79 9.35
CA ASP A 38 -11.46 2.44 9.96
C ASP A 38 -10.31 2.80 9.00
N ILE A 39 -9.84 4.06 9.11
CA ILE A 39 -8.79 4.64 8.27
C ILE A 39 -7.48 3.86 8.35
N ASP A 40 -7.15 3.33 9.52
CA ASP A 40 -5.90 2.59 9.72
C ASP A 40 -5.96 1.26 8.98
N THR A 41 -7.06 0.51 9.13
CA THR A 41 -7.30 -0.71 8.36
C THR A 41 -7.35 -0.43 6.85
N LEU A 42 -8.00 0.65 6.43
CA LEU A 42 -8.05 1.04 5.01
C LEU A 42 -6.65 1.35 4.45
N THR A 43 -5.81 2.02 5.25
CA THR A 43 -4.41 2.32 4.92
C THR A 43 -3.60 1.04 4.74
N GLU A 44 -3.76 0.05 5.62
CA GLU A 44 -3.12 -1.25 5.49
C GLU A 44 -3.52 -1.97 4.19
N VAL A 45 -4.80 -1.95 3.84
CA VAL A 45 -5.33 -2.59 2.63
C VAL A 45 -4.78 -1.91 1.37
N VAL A 46 -4.78 -0.57 1.33
CA VAL A 46 -4.21 0.24 0.24
C VAL A 46 -2.72 -0.07 0.07
N PHE A 47 -1.96 -0.07 1.16
CA PHE A 47 -0.54 -0.39 1.15
C PHE A 47 -0.29 -1.82 0.65
N ALA A 48 -1.01 -2.82 1.18
CA ALA A 48 -0.85 -4.22 0.80
C ALA A 48 -1.14 -4.46 -0.68
N ALA A 49 -2.17 -3.81 -1.23
CA ALA A 49 -2.51 -3.90 -2.64
C ALA A 49 -1.42 -3.29 -3.54
N LEU A 50 -0.94 -2.09 -3.23
CA LEU A 50 0.18 -1.46 -3.96
C LEU A 50 1.47 -2.28 -3.85
N HIS A 51 1.79 -2.75 -2.64
CA HIS A 51 2.93 -3.59 -2.36
C HIS A 51 2.84 -4.95 -3.07
N GLY A 52 1.66 -5.51 -3.28
CA GLY A 52 1.46 -6.72 -4.08
C GLY A 52 1.64 -6.46 -5.58
N LEU A 53 1.11 -5.35 -6.09
CA LEU A 53 1.19 -5.00 -7.52
C LEU A 53 2.62 -4.76 -7.99
N ALA A 54 3.43 -4.03 -7.22
CA ALA A 54 4.80 -3.67 -7.60
C ALA A 54 5.72 -4.89 -7.93
N PRO A 55 5.90 -5.90 -7.06
CA PRO A 55 6.71 -7.08 -7.34
C PRO A 55 6.06 -8.03 -8.35
N LEU A 56 4.72 -8.08 -8.43
CA LEU A 56 4.03 -8.86 -9.47
C LEU A 56 4.30 -8.29 -10.86
N ARG A 57 4.26 -6.95 -11.00
CA ARG A 57 4.65 -6.23 -12.21
C ARG A 57 6.12 -6.47 -12.54
N HIS A 58 7.01 -6.21 -11.59
CA HIS A 58 8.45 -6.34 -11.78
C HIS A 58 8.85 -7.77 -12.17
N GLY A 59 8.20 -8.79 -11.58
CA GLY A 59 8.45 -10.19 -11.88
C GLY A 59 7.76 -10.72 -13.14
N GLY A 60 7.09 -9.89 -13.95
CA GLY A 60 6.39 -10.33 -15.16
C GLY A 60 5.20 -11.26 -14.89
N ARG A 61 4.63 -11.22 -13.67
CA ARG A 61 3.52 -12.08 -13.23
C ARG A 61 2.14 -11.46 -13.45
N LEU A 62 2.09 -10.39 -14.25
CA LEU A 62 0.87 -9.68 -14.64
C LEU A 62 0.81 -9.54 -16.16
N ARG A 63 -0.39 -9.30 -16.69
CA ARG A 63 -0.59 -8.97 -18.12
C ARG A 63 0.22 -7.72 -18.48
N LEU A 64 1.04 -7.84 -19.53
CA LEU A 64 1.79 -6.74 -20.13
C LEU A 64 0.84 -5.61 -20.57
N ASP A 65 1.33 -4.37 -20.61
CA ASP A 65 0.63 -3.16 -21.09
C ASP A 65 -0.65 -2.74 -20.35
N HIS A 66 -1.02 -3.40 -19.24
CA HIS A 66 -2.22 -3.08 -18.45
C HIS A 66 -1.90 -2.31 -17.16
N ASP A 67 -0.71 -1.71 -17.04
CA ASP A 67 -0.29 -1.02 -15.81
C ASP A 67 -1.19 0.17 -15.47
N ALA A 68 -1.47 1.02 -16.47
CA ALA A 68 -2.33 2.18 -16.28
C ALA A 68 -3.77 1.78 -15.92
N ASP A 69 -4.30 0.74 -16.55
CA ASP A 69 -5.66 0.26 -16.28
C ASP A 69 -5.79 -0.34 -14.88
N ARG A 70 -4.77 -1.07 -14.42
CA ARG A 70 -4.73 -1.58 -13.04
C ARG A 70 -4.74 -0.46 -12.01
N ILE A 71 -3.91 0.55 -12.18
CA ILE A 71 -3.87 1.70 -11.26
C ILE A 71 -5.19 2.48 -11.30
N ARG A 72 -5.78 2.66 -12.49
CA ARG A 72 -7.09 3.31 -12.62
C ARG A 72 -8.20 2.53 -11.92
N MET A 73 -8.21 1.20 -12.06
CA MET A 73 -9.16 0.33 -11.36
C MET A 73 -8.94 0.39 -9.85
N PHE A 74 -7.68 0.35 -9.40
CA PHE A 74 -7.32 0.49 -7.99
C PHE A 74 -7.88 1.78 -7.39
N VAL A 75 -7.58 2.94 -7.98
CA VAL A 75 -8.08 4.24 -7.49
C VAL A 75 -9.61 4.26 -7.44
N ARG A 76 -10.29 3.74 -8.47
CA ARG A 76 -11.76 3.67 -8.49
C ARG A 76 -12.35 2.81 -7.37
N GLN A 77 -11.65 1.78 -6.92
CA GLN A 77 -12.15 0.91 -5.85
C GLN A 77 -12.04 1.55 -4.47
N PHE A 78 -11.08 2.47 -4.28
CA PHE A 78 -10.77 3.08 -2.99
C PHE A 78 -11.25 4.53 -2.84
N ALA A 79 -11.59 5.21 -3.95
CA ALA A 79 -12.05 6.61 -3.96
C ALA A 79 -13.52 6.76 -4.41
N ALA A 80 -14.33 5.71 -4.23
CA ALA A 80 -15.73 5.66 -4.68
C ALA A 80 -16.71 5.90 -3.54
#